data_AF-A0A6G3MGU1-F1
#
_entry.id   AF-A0A6G3MGU1-F1
#
_cell.length_a   1.000
_cell.length_b   1.000
_cell.length_c   1.000
_cell.angle_alpha   90.00
_cell.angle_beta   90.00
_cell.angle_gamma   90.00
#
_symmetry.space_group_name_H-M   'P 1'
#
loop_
_entity.id
_entity.type
_entity.pdbx_description
1 polymer ?
#
loop_
_entity_poly.entity_id
_entity_poly.type
_entity_poly.pdbx_seq_one_letter_code
_entity_poly.pdbx_strand_id
1 'polypeptide(L)'
;KYETENSCFYINSTIKDMINWTRGQPSSFNSLNKNEFWVYGDYKNFEEIFPALEYAELSKKINWGFVGYPNKCSKDTTLWIGTKGAYTPLHYDSYGTNFHVVLEGSKEWSLFNPLETKYILPTRIPYEESSVYSSLDLFDNKTINHLYEKVSPTKAIINAGDVLFVPRYWWHHVTCTSTTLSLNIWCENDEDKTERFKESLIKMIIQSWKQFDGTDTTEWLNPNEININFKQALNYINYSFQKLDQKFKNVELTGDKILDTILSDKVINFIADTIIENN
;
A
#
# COMPACT_ATOMS: atom_id res chain seq x y z
N LYS A 1 19.15 8.48 -1.94
CA LYS A 1 18.74 7.44 -2.90
C LYS A 1 17.36 7.00 -2.47
N TYR A 2 16.44 6.82 -3.41
CA TYR A 2 15.16 6.18 -3.15
C TYR A 2 15.36 4.77 -2.59
N GLU A 3 14.90 4.57 -1.37
CA GLU A 3 14.83 3.26 -0.73
C GLU A 3 13.40 2.74 -0.83
N THR A 4 13.27 1.46 -1.15
CA THR A 4 11.99 0.72 -1.09
C THR A 4 12.00 -0.14 0.17
N GLU A 5 10.86 -0.71 0.54
CA GLU A 5 10.79 -1.62 1.69
C GLU A 5 11.75 -2.83 1.54
N ASN A 6 12.07 -3.22 0.30
CA ASN A 6 13.05 -4.28 0.00
C ASN A 6 14.49 -3.91 0.38
N SER A 7 14.83 -2.62 0.47
CA SER A 7 16.19 -2.19 0.86
C SER A 7 16.32 -1.90 2.37
N CYS A 8 15.23 -2.02 3.12
CA CYS A 8 15.20 -1.82 4.56
C CYS A 8 15.66 -3.09 5.32
N PHE A 9 16.33 -2.91 6.45
CA PHE A 9 16.56 -4.00 7.41
C PHE A 9 15.46 -4.00 8.48
N TYR A 10 15.08 -5.19 8.94
CA TYR A 10 13.96 -5.38 9.86
C TYR A 10 14.46 -5.68 11.27
N ILE A 11 13.93 -4.96 12.26
CA ILE A 11 14.21 -5.17 13.68
C ILE A 11 12.89 -5.40 14.41
N ASN A 12 12.75 -6.55 15.07
CA ASN A 12 11.63 -6.78 15.97
C ASN A 12 11.83 -5.95 17.24
N SER A 13 10.90 -5.04 17.53
CA SER A 13 11.03 -4.07 18.61
C SER A 13 9.66 -3.54 19.06
N THR A 14 9.64 -2.72 20.10
CA THR A 14 8.41 -2.14 20.65
C THR A 14 8.25 -0.67 20.28
N ILE A 15 7.02 -0.14 20.35
CA ILE A 15 6.77 1.31 20.25
C ILE A 15 7.60 2.08 21.30
N LYS A 16 7.76 1.50 22.50
CA LYS A 16 8.57 2.09 23.58
C LYS A 16 10.04 2.21 23.18
N ASP A 17 10.61 1.20 22.54
CA ASP A 17 11.99 1.24 22.07
C ASP A 17 12.20 2.33 21.02
N MET A 18 11.26 2.47 20.08
CA MET A 18 11.31 3.54 19.07
C MET A 18 11.27 4.92 19.74
N ILE A 19 10.39 5.12 20.72
CA ILE A 19 10.31 6.38 21.49
C ILE A 19 11.61 6.62 22.26
N ASN A 20 12.14 5.60 22.95
CA ASN A 20 13.40 5.71 23.67
C ASN A 20 14.54 6.11 22.73
N TRP A 21 14.64 5.48 21.56
CA TRP A 21 15.65 5.79 20.55
C TRP A 21 15.59 7.24 20.10
N THR A 22 14.39 7.78 19.81
CA THR A 22 14.23 9.19 19.45
C THR A 22 14.66 10.16 20.56
N ARG A 23 14.59 9.72 21.82
CA ARG A 23 15.01 10.48 23.02
C ARG A 23 16.47 10.25 23.41
N GLY A 24 17.22 9.42 22.67
CA GLY A 24 18.59 9.04 23.03
C GLY A 24 18.68 8.15 24.27
N GLN A 25 17.61 7.43 24.59
CA GLN A 25 17.53 6.46 25.68
C GLN A 25 17.81 5.03 25.16
N PRO A 26 18.20 4.09 26.03
CA PRO A 26 18.44 2.70 25.63
C PRO A 26 17.22 2.06 24.96
N SER A 27 17.46 1.40 23.82
CA SER A 27 16.46 0.74 22.98
C SER A 27 17.07 -0.39 22.15
N SER A 28 16.23 -1.17 21.46
CA SER A 28 16.69 -2.14 20.45
C SER A 28 17.45 -1.51 19.26
N PHE A 29 17.34 -0.19 19.07
CA PHE A 29 17.92 0.55 17.94
C PHE A 29 19.26 1.21 18.27
N ASN A 30 19.88 0.91 19.41
CA ASN A 30 21.10 1.58 19.87
C ASN A 30 22.30 1.51 18.89
N SER A 31 22.34 0.50 18.02
CA SER A 31 23.37 0.37 16.97
C SER A 31 23.15 1.32 15.78
N LEU A 32 21.99 1.97 15.68
CA LEU A 32 21.63 2.84 14.57
C LEU A 32 21.79 4.32 14.94
N ASN A 33 22.49 5.06 14.10
CA ASN A 33 22.63 6.50 14.21
C ASN A 33 21.34 7.20 13.76
N LYS A 34 20.66 7.92 14.64
CA LYS A 34 19.41 8.66 14.35
C LYS A 34 19.52 9.77 13.29
N ASN A 35 20.73 10.17 12.93
CA ASN A 35 20.95 11.15 11.86
C ASN A 35 21.11 10.49 10.49
N GLU A 36 21.32 9.16 10.45
CA GLU A 36 21.53 8.37 9.25
C GLU A 36 20.34 7.46 8.94
N PHE A 37 19.66 7.00 9.98
CA PHE A 37 18.51 6.11 9.88
C PHE A 37 17.23 6.80 10.35
N TRP A 38 16.13 6.37 9.76
CA TRP A 38 14.78 6.55 10.30
C TRP A 38 14.21 5.17 10.66
N VAL A 39 13.22 5.15 11.55
CA VAL A 39 12.47 3.94 11.91
C VAL A 39 11.02 4.13 11.51
N TYR A 40 10.45 3.11 10.88
CA TYR A 40 9.07 3.09 10.42
C TYR A 40 8.42 1.75 10.80
N GLY A 41 7.18 1.83 11.25
CA GLY A 41 6.28 0.72 11.49
C GLY A 41 5.01 0.96 10.69
N ASP A 42 4.93 0.29 9.57
CA ASP A 42 3.88 0.35 8.56
C ASP A 42 2.95 -0.85 8.61
N TYR A 43 1.73 -0.64 8.10
CA TYR A 43 0.70 -1.65 7.93
C TYR A 43 0.43 -2.52 9.18
N LYS A 44 0.51 -1.94 10.38
CA LYS A 44 0.26 -2.69 11.61
C LYS A 44 -1.23 -2.71 11.93
N ASN A 45 -1.87 -3.86 11.78
CA ASN A 45 -3.26 -4.01 12.20
C ASN A 45 -3.40 -3.64 13.67
N PHE A 46 -4.34 -2.77 14.00
CA PHE A 46 -4.47 -2.24 15.35
C PHE A 46 -4.67 -3.35 16.38
N GLU A 47 -5.46 -4.38 16.05
CA GLU A 47 -5.70 -5.53 16.94
C GLU A 47 -4.49 -6.46 17.12
N GLU A 48 -3.50 -6.43 16.21
CA GLU A 48 -2.26 -7.20 16.37
C GLU A 48 -1.31 -6.51 17.35
N ILE A 49 -1.25 -5.18 17.31
CA ILE A 49 -0.42 -4.37 18.21
C ILE A 49 -1.07 -4.22 19.58
N PHE A 50 -2.39 -4.05 19.61
CA PHE A 50 -3.20 -3.86 20.81
C PHE A 50 -4.36 -4.86 20.81
N PRO A 51 -4.12 -6.12 21.23
CA PRO A 51 -5.14 -7.15 21.26
C PRO A 51 -6.39 -6.68 22.01
N ALA A 52 -7.56 -6.85 21.39
CA ALA A 52 -8.82 -6.30 21.90
C ALA A 52 -9.18 -6.79 23.31
N LEU A 53 -8.73 -7.98 23.72
CA LEU A 53 -8.93 -8.51 25.07
C LEU A 53 -8.08 -7.78 26.12
N GLU A 54 -6.86 -7.37 25.77
CA GLU A 54 -5.92 -6.71 26.67
C GLU A 54 -6.14 -5.18 26.69
N TYR A 55 -6.50 -4.60 25.54
CA TYR A 55 -6.68 -3.16 25.34
C TYR A 55 -8.13 -2.77 25.03
N ALA A 56 -9.11 -3.50 25.60
CA ALA A 56 -10.53 -3.32 25.32
C ALA A 56 -11.01 -1.86 25.44
N GLU A 57 -10.51 -1.12 26.43
CA GLU A 57 -10.85 0.29 26.63
C GLU A 57 -10.29 1.21 25.53
N LEU A 58 -9.16 0.86 24.93
CA LEU A 58 -8.61 1.60 23.79
C LEU A 58 -9.37 1.25 22.51
N SER A 59 -9.63 -0.04 22.26
CA SER A 59 -10.40 -0.50 21.09
C SER A 59 -11.79 0.14 21.03
N LYS A 60 -12.47 0.29 22.18
CA LYS A 60 -13.78 0.97 22.27
C LYS A 60 -13.73 2.47 21.93
N LYS A 61 -12.57 3.11 22.00
CA LYS A 61 -12.40 4.53 21.63
C LYS A 61 -12.22 4.75 20.13
N ILE A 62 -11.92 3.69 19.38
CA ILE A 62 -11.78 3.77 17.92
C ILE A 62 -13.16 3.72 17.28
N ASN A 63 -13.59 4.86 16.73
CA ASN A 63 -14.85 5.03 16.03
C ASN A 63 -14.66 5.91 14.80
N TRP A 64 -15.01 5.40 13.63
CA TRP A 64 -14.89 6.09 12.34
C TRP A 64 -16.21 6.67 11.83
N GLY A 65 -17.25 6.72 12.67
CA GLY A 65 -18.53 7.35 12.35
C GLY A 65 -18.42 8.83 12.01
N PHE A 66 -17.40 9.53 12.52
CA PHE A 66 -17.17 10.95 12.22
C PHE A 66 -16.78 11.21 10.75
N VAL A 67 -16.25 10.21 10.04
CA VAL A 67 -15.99 10.25 8.58
C VAL A 67 -17.05 9.51 7.77
N GLY A 68 -18.19 9.18 8.38
CA GLY A 68 -19.31 8.52 7.71
C GLY A 68 -19.30 6.98 7.76
N TYR A 69 -18.39 6.37 8.52
CA TYR A 69 -18.26 4.90 8.62
C TYR A 69 -18.50 4.38 10.05
N PRO A 70 -19.74 4.42 10.57
CA PRO A 70 -20.03 4.07 11.97
C PRO A 70 -19.84 2.59 12.30
N ASN A 71 -19.79 1.72 11.29
CA ASN A 71 -19.57 0.28 11.47
C ASN A 71 -18.08 -0.09 11.47
N LYS A 72 -17.18 0.83 11.11
CA LYS A 72 -15.73 0.61 11.10
C LYS A 72 -15.18 0.83 12.51
N CYS A 73 -14.34 -0.09 12.96
CA CYS A 73 -13.85 -0.13 14.34
C CYS A 73 -12.34 -0.45 14.41
N SER A 74 -11.84 -0.82 15.60
CA SER A 74 -10.44 -1.21 15.79
C SER A 74 -9.99 -2.33 14.86
N LYS A 75 -10.88 -3.25 14.45
CA LYS A 75 -10.58 -4.36 13.54
C LYS A 75 -10.22 -3.92 12.13
N ASP A 76 -10.79 -2.81 11.70
CA ASP A 76 -10.60 -2.24 10.37
C ASP A 76 -9.47 -1.22 10.34
N THR A 77 -8.87 -0.93 11.49
CA THR A 77 -7.93 0.17 11.66
C THR A 77 -6.50 -0.32 11.52
N THR A 78 -5.74 0.38 10.69
CA THR A 78 -4.31 0.17 10.55
C THR A 78 -3.56 1.30 11.25
N LEU A 79 -2.51 0.93 11.98
CA LEU A 79 -1.62 1.80 12.74
C LEU A 79 -0.32 2.00 11.98
N TRP A 80 0.14 3.25 12.02
CA TRP A 80 1.37 3.70 11.40
C TRP A 80 2.17 4.52 12.39
N ILE A 81 3.44 4.18 12.55
CA ILE A 81 4.37 4.93 13.40
C ILE A 81 5.67 5.21 12.64
N GLY A 82 6.16 6.44 12.67
CA GLY A 82 7.38 6.80 11.94
C GLY A 82 8.17 7.89 12.62
N THR A 83 9.49 7.81 12.63
CA THR A 83 10.34 8.92 13.06
C THR A 83 10.42 9.99 11.99
N LYS A 84 10.88 11.20 12.35
CA LYS A 84 11.16 12.25 11.37
C LYS A 84 12.01 11.72 10.21
N GLY A 85 11.59 12.02 8.98
CA GLY A 85 12.25 11.60 7.75
C GLY A 85 11.83 10.22 7.22
N ALA A 86 11.13 9.40 8.02
CA ALA A 86 10.48 8.19 7.50
C ALA A 86 9.43 8.57 6.46
N TYR A 87 9.31 7.78 5.39
CA TYR A 87 8.43 8.10 4.29
C TYR A 87 7.80 6.84 3.68
N THR A 88 6.68 7.02 2.99
CA THR A 88 6.12 6.02 2.08
C THR A 88 6.37 6.49 0.64
N PRO A 89 6.91 5.63 -0.24
CA PRO A 89 7.25 6.00 -1.60
C PRO A 89 6.03 6.48 -2.43
N LEU A 90 6.27 7.12 -3.57
CA LEU A 90 5.16 7.63 -4.42
C LEU A 90 4.37 6.46 -4.99
N HIS A 91 3.09 6.38 -4.66
CA HIS A 91 2.18 5.33 -5.12
C HIS A 91 0.74 5.82 -5.16
N TYR A 92 -0.16 5.04 -5.73
CA TYR A 92 -1.59 5.15 -5.47
C TYR A 92 -2.15 3.80 -5.03
N ASP A 93 -3.31 3.84 -4.38
CA ASP A 93 -4.01 2.64 -3.95
C ASP A 93 -4.91 2.10 -5.06
N SER A 94 -4.72 0.83 -5.42
CA SER A 94 -5.42 0.15 -6.50
C SER A 94 -6.93 0.10 -6.28
N TYR A 95 -7.39 0.09 -5.03
CA TYR A 95 -8.79 0.06 -4.64
C TYR A 95 -9.04 0.67 -3.26
N GLY A 96 -10.31 0.97 -2.99
CA GLY A 96 -10.73 1.59 -1.75
C GLY A 96 -10.45 3.08 -1.70
N THR A 97 -10.93 3.70 -0.65
CA THR A 97 -10.61 5.08 -0.27
C THR A 97 -10.02 5.12 1.13
N ASN A 98 -9.12 6.05 1.38
CA ASN A 98 -8.39 6.12 2.63
C ASN A 98 -8.84 7.33 3.48
N PHE A 99 -9.02 7.12 4.78
CA PHE A 99 -9.09 8.20 5.75
C PHE A 99 -7.91 8.08 6.71
N HIS A 100 -6.96 9.01 6.61
CA HIS A 100 -5.74 9.02 7.41
C HIS A 100 -5.81 10.07 8.51
N VAL A 101 -5.66 9.64 9.77
CA VAL A 101 -5.73 10.50 10.96
C VAL A 101 -4.36 10.52 11.62
N VAL A 102 -3.85 11.71 11.92
CA VAL A 102 -2.64 11.86 12.72
C VAL A 102 -3.02 12.05 14.18
N LEU A 103 -2.54 11.18 15.06
CA LEU A 103 -2.81 11.26 16.50
C LEU A 103 -1.74 12.07 17.25
N GLU A 104 -0.49 11.96 16.82
CA GLU A 104 0.67 12.65 17.39
C GLU A 104 1.62 12.99 16.24
N GLY A 105 2.25 14.16 16.29
CA GLY A 105 3.22 14.58 15.28
C GLY A 105 2.59 15.17 14.01
N SER A 106 3.25 14.97 12.87
CA SER A 106 2.87 15.58 11.60
C SER A 106 3.44 14.83 10.39
N LYS A 107 2.69 14.84 9.28
CA LYS A 107 3.12 14.30 7.98
C LYS A 107 2.91 15.33 6.87
N GLU A 108 3.87 15.43 5.96
CA GLU A 108 3.69 16.09 4.66
C GLU A 108 3.23 15.07 3.63
N TRP A 109 2.15 15.40 2.92
CA TRP A 109 1.59 14.66 1.81
C TRP A 109 1.78 15.47 0.53
N SER A 110 2.38 14.85 -0.50
CA SER A 110 2.39 15.37 -1.87
C SER A 110 1.42 14.54 -2.70
N LEU A 111 0.31 15.15 -3.10
CA LEU A 111 -0.81 14.52 -3.80
C LEU A 111 -0.80 14.92 -5.29
N PHE A 112 -0.97 13.98 -6.20
CA PHE A 112 -1.04 14.22 -7.64
C PHE A 112 -2.33 13.66 -8.23
N ASN A 113 -2.85 14.34 -9.25
CA ASN A 113 -4.13 13.99 -9.83
C ASN A 113 -4.00 12.68 -10.63
N PRO A 114 -4.94 11.73 -10.54
CA PRO A 114 -4.93 10.52 -11.36
C PRO A 114 -4.77 10.79 -12.88
N LEU A 115 -5.25 11.93 -13.38
CA LEU A 115 -5.10 12.35 -14.78
C LEU A 115 -3.65 12.63 -15.19
N GLU A 116 -2.75 12.79 -14.23
CA GLU A 116 -1.33 13.06 -14.43
C GLU A 116 -0.48 11.78 -14.47
N THR A 117 -1.09 10.59 -14.34
CA THR A 117 -0.43 9.27 -14.29
C THR A 117 0.64 9.07 -15.37
N LYS A 118 0.40 9.55 -16.60
CA LYS A 118 1.35 9.46 -17.72
C LYS A 118 2.71 10.14 -17.48
N TYR A 119 2.80 11.06 -16.51
CA TYR A 119 4.05 11.73 -16.13
C TYR A 119 4.70 11.12 -14.88
N ILE A 120 4.00 10.23 -14.17
CA ILE A 120 4.42 9.69 -12.88
C ILE A 120 5.13 8.33 -13.03
N LEU A 121 5.12 7.72 -14.22
CA LEU A 121 5.82 6.46 -14.53
C LEU A 121 5.42 5.30 -13.57
N PRO A 122 4.17 4.80 -13.68
CA PRO A 122 3.71 3.69 -12.86
C PRO A 122 4.55 2.42 -13.06
N THR A 123 4.80 1.72 -11.97
CA THR A 123 5.48 0.41 -11.95
C THR A 123 4.73 -0.55 -11.03
N ARG A 124 4.70 -1.82 -11.42
CA ARG A 124 4.18 -2.92 -10.60
C ARG A 124 5.28 -3.68 -9.86
N ILE A 125 6.53 -3.21 -9.91
CA ILE A 125 7.67 -3.83 -9.23
C ILE A 125 8.29 -2.81 -8.27
N PRO A 126 8.41 -3.14 -6.96
CA PRO A 126 7.89 -4.36 -6.33
C PRO A 126 6.36 -4.42 -6.34
N TYR A 127 5.80 -5.63 -6.49
CA TYR A 127 4.36 -5.86 -6.51
C TYR A 127 3.79 -5.91 -5.11
N GLU A 128 2.76 -5.11 -4.89
CA GLU A 128 1.85 -5.15 -3.77
C GLU A 128 0.42 -5.09 -4.35
N GLU A 129 -0.49 -5.91 -3.85
CA GLU A 129 -1.85 -6.01 -4.37
C GLU A 129 -2.62 -4.68 -4.26
N SER A 130 -2.44 -3.97 -3.14
CA SER A 130 -3.17 -2.73 -2.86
C SER A 130 -2.51 -1.49 -3.45
N SER A 131 -1.32 -1.58 -4.03
CA SER A 131 -0.53 -0.39 -4.38
C SER A 131 0.09 -0.48 -5.78
N VAL A 132 0.10 0.64 -6.49
CA VAL A 132 0.91 0.83 -7.70
C VAL A 132 1.90 1.95 -7.45
N TYR A 133 3.17 1.63 -7.56
CA TYR A 133 4.27 2.53 -7.26
C TYR A 133 4.66 3.37 -8.48
N SER A 134 5.43 4.43 -8.24
CA SER A 134 6.17 5.17 -9.26
C SER A 134 7.62 4.72 -9.28
N SER A 135 8.22 4.65 -10.47
CA SER A 135 9.66 4.42 -10.63
C SER A 135 10.52 5.69 -10.43
N LEU A 136 9.90 6.84 -10.15
CA LEU A 136 10.58 8.12 -9.95
C LEU A 136 11.22 8.20 -8.56
N ASP A 137 12.49 8.59 -8.51
CA ASP A 137 13.20 8.93 -7.26
C ASP A 137 12.84 10.36 -6.82
N LEU A 138 11.91 10.50 -5.88
CA LEU A 138 11.54 11.81 -5.31
C LEU A 138 12.56 12.38 -4.30
N PHE A 139 13.74 11.77 -4.15
CA PHE A 139 14.88 12.37 -3.45
C PHE A 139 15.93 12.93 -4.41
N ASP A 140 15.81 12.66 -5.71
CA ASP A 140 16.64 13.27 -6.74
C ASP A 140 16.03 14.58 -7.23
N ASN A 141 16.69 15.70 -6.92
CA ASN A 141 16.24 17.04 -7.32
C ASN A 141 16.02 17.17 -8.84
N LYS A 142 16.83 16.48 -9.66
CA LYS A 142 16.66 16.54 -11.12
C LYS A 142 15.34 15.88 -11.55
N THR A 143 15.06 14.69 -11.00
CA THR A 143 13.81 13.96 -11.22
C THR A 143 12.60 14.78 -10.76
N ILE A 144 12.64 15.32 -9.54
CA ILE A 144 11.55 16.17 -9.00
C ILE A 144 11.30 17.38 -9.89
N ASN A 145 12.36 18.11 -10.27
CA ASN A 145 12.23 19.30 -11.09
C ASN A 145 11.59 18.97 -12.44
N HIS A 146 12.02 17.88 -13.08
CA HIS A 146 11.44 17.45 -14.35
C HIS A 146 9.98 17.03 -14.23
N LEU A 147 9.62 16.32 -13.15
CA LEU A 147 8.24 15.98 -12.85
C LEU A 147 7.40 17.26 -12.69
N TYR A 148 7.87 18.21 -11.88
CA TYR A 148 7.13 19.43 -11.56
C TYR A 148 7.03 20.43 -12.73
N GLU A 149 7.80 20.25 -13.81
CA GLU A 149 7.55 20.93 -15.09
C GLU A 149 6.26 20.46 -15.79
N LYS A 150 5.78 19.26 -15.46
CA LYS A 150 4.62 18.61 -16.11
C LYS A 150 3.40 18.52 -15.22
N VAL A 151 3.59 18.42 -13.91
CA VAL A 151 2.53 18.22 -12.92
C VAL A 151 2.65 19.21 -11.77
N SER A 152 1.54 19.54 -11.13
CA SER A 152 1.54 20.43 -9.96
C SER A 152 0.99 19.71 -8.73
N PRO A 153 1.85 19.19 -7.83
CA PRO A 153 1.38 18.48 -6.66
C PRO A 153 0.60 19.40 -5.72
N THR A 154 -0.47 18.88 -5.15
CA THR A 154 -1.13 19.46 -3.99
C THR A 154 -0.38 19.02 -2.74
N LYS A 155 0.23 19.95 -2.02
CA LYS A 155 0.93 19.67 -0.76
C LYS A 155 0.04 19.95 0.44
N ALA A 156 0.00 19.02 1.39
CA ALA A 156 -0.73 19.16 2.64
C ALA A 156 0.12 18.71 3.83
N ILE A 157 0.15 19.52 4.90
CA ILE A 157 0.72 19.12 6.19
C ILE A 157 -0.43 18.72 7.09
N ILE A 158 -0.45 17.45 7.50
CA ILE A 158 -1.47 16.86 8.35
C ILE A 158 -0.89 16.76 9.75
N ASN A 159 -1.46 17.50 10.71
CA ASN A 159 -0.99 17.57 12.09
C ASN A 159 -1.84 16.69 13.01
N ALA A 160 -1.38 16.49 14.24
CA ALA A 160 -2.16 15.83 15.27
C ALA A 160 -3.57 16.44 15.39
N GLY A 161 -4.60 15.59 15.25
CA GLY A 161 -6.01 15.95 15.25
C GLY A 161 -6.62 16.12 13.85
N ASP A 162 -5.81 16.26 12.80
CA ASP A 162 -6.28 16.38 11.42
C ASP A 162 -6.64 15.02 10.82
N VAL A 163 -7.57 15.03 9.87
CA VAL A 163 -7.90 13.89 9.01
C VAL A 163 -7.72 14.26 7.54
N LEU A 164 -7.06 13.39 6.78
CA LEU A 164 -6.94 13.49 5.34
C LEU A 164 -7.78 12.39 4.67
N PHE A 165 -8.68 12.80 3.78
CA PHE A 165 -9.34 11.89 2.85
C PHE A 165 -8.48 11.76 1.59
N VAL A 166 -8.13 10.53 1.23
CA VAL A 166 -7.42 10.21 -0.01
C VAL A 166 -8.38 9.43 -0.91
N PRO A 167 -8.85 10.03 -2.01
CA PRO A 167 -9.68 9.33 -2.96
C PRO A 167 -8.87 8.27 -3.71
N ARG A 168 -9.59 7.32 -4.30
CA ARG A 168 -9.01 6.26 -5.12
C ARG A 168 -8.12 6.83 -6.23
N TYR A 169 -7.03 6.14 -6.54
CA TYR A 169 -6.06 6.46 -7.61
C TYR A 169 -5.29 7.76 -7.43
N TRP A 170 -5.51 8.51 -6.34
CA TRP A 170 -4.70 9.67 -6.06
C TRP A 170 -3.30 9.23 -5.69
N TRP A 171 -2.37 9.61 -6.55
CA TRP A 171 -0.95 9.45 -6.32
C TRP A 171 -0.54 10.25 -5.10
N HIS A 172 0.20 9.63 -4.20
CA HIS A 172 0.63 10.27 -2.98
C HIS A 172 2.03 9.79 -2.55
N HIS A 173 2.83 10.76 -2.09
CA HIS A 173 4.07 10.54 -1.38
C HIS A 173 3.95 11.16 0.01
N VAL A 174 4.34 10.41 1.04
CA VAL A 174 4.10 10.78 2.43
C VAL A 174 5.41 10.79 3.20
N THR A 175 5.71 11.89 3.88
CA THR A 175 6.91 12.00 4.72
C THR A 175 6.54 12.43 6.13
N CYS A 176 7.08 11.77 7.15
CA CYS A 176 6.95 12.16 8.54
C CYS A 176 7.81 13.40 8.82
N THR A 177 7.19 14.55 9.08
CA THR A 177 7.89 15.81 9.40
C THR A 177 8.35 15.87 10.87
N SER A 178 7.77 15.03 11.71
CA SER A 178 8.20 14.73 13.08
C SER A 178 8.05 13.23 13.38
N THR A 179 8.49 12.76 14.54
CA THR A 179 8.01 11.46 15.04
C THR A 179 6.50 11.50 15.14
N THR A 180 5.84 10.51 14.56
CA THR A 180 4.41 10.54 14.26
C THR A 180 3.76 9.21 14.60
N LEU A 181 2.57 9.27 15.19
CA LEU A 181 1.65 8.16 15.33
C LEU A 181 0.36 8.52 14.57
N SER A 182 -0.08 7.63 13.69
CA SER A 182 -1.26 7.85 12.85
C SER A 182 -2.04 6.56 12.68
N LEU A 183 -3.33 6.70 12.39
CA LEU A 183 -4.24 5.61 12.09
C LEU A 183 -4.87 5.85 10.74
N ASN A 184 -5.29 4.78 10.07
CA ASN A 184 -6.17 4.93 8.92
C ASN A 184 -7.20 3.79 8.83
N ILE A 185 -8.20 4.02 7.98
CA ILE A 185 -9.10 2.98 7.51
C ILE A 185 -9.18 2.98 5.99
N TRP A 186 -9.30 1.78 5.44
CA TRP A 186 -9.66 1.55 4.04
C TRP A 186 -11.16 1.30 3.93
N CYS A 187 -11.80 2.07 3.06
CA CYS A 187 -13.24 2.01 2.82
C CYS A 187 -13.50 1.48 1.40
N GLU A 188 -14.13 0.31 1.32
CA GLU A 188 -14.49 -0.32 0.04
C GLU A 188 -15.74 0.32 -0.56
N ASN A 189 -15.71 0.47 -1.88
CA ASN A 189 -16.81 0.93 -2.72
C ASN A 189 -17.21 -0.18 -3.73
N ASP A 190 -18.42 -0.12 -4.28
CA ASP A 190 -18.88 -1.12 -5.27
C ASP A 190 -17.99 -1.20 -6.51
N GLU A 191 -17.39 -0.07 -6.90
CA GLU A 191 -16.45 0.05 -8.02
C GLU A 191 -15.14 -0.74 -7.79
N ASP A 192 -14.80 -1.05 -6.53
CA ASP A 192 -13.59 -1.81 -6.19
C ASP A 192 -13.64 -3.26 -6.65
N LYS A 193 -14.83 -3.81 -6.90
CA LYS A 193 -14.99 -5.22 -7.28
C LYS A 193 -14.21 -5.54 -8.56
N THR A 194 -14.30 -4.68 -9.57
CA THR A 194 -13.59 -4.86 -10.85
C THR A 194 -12.09 -4.82 -10.66
N GLU A 195 -11.60 -3.92 -9.84
CA GLU A 195 -10.17 -3.71 -9.64
C GLU A 195 -9.58 -4.80 -8.75
N ARG A 196 -10.30 -5.27 -7.73
CA ARG A 196 -9.92 -6.47 -6.97
C ARG A 196 -9.79 -7.71 -7.86
N PHE A 197 -10.66 -7.87 -8.86
CA PHE A 197 -10.52 -8.96 -9.82
C PHE A 197 -9.29 -8.79 -10.71
N LYS A 198 -9.05 -7.58 -11.25
CA LYS A 198 -7.82 -7.28 -12.01
C LYS A 198 -6.57 -7.58 -11.18
N GLU A 199 -6.52 -7.12 -9.94
CA GLU A 199 -5.40 -7.37 -9.03
C GLU A 199 -5.19 -8.86 -8.77
N SER A 200 -6.27 -9.64 -8.60
CA SER A 200 -6.13 -11.09 -8.42
C SER A 200 -5.54 -11.81 -9.65
N LEU A 201 -5.81 -11.31 -10.86
CA LEU A 201 -5.18 -11.82 -12.09
C LEU A 201 -3.69 -11.44 -12.15
N ILE A 202 -3.36 -10.18 -11.84
CA ILE A 202 -1.96 -9.70 -11.80
C ILE A 202 -1.16 -10.50 -10.78
N LYS A 203 -1.73 -10.71 -9.57
CA LYS A 203 -1.14 -11.52 -8.51
C LYS A 203 -0.83 -12.92 -8.99
N MET A 204 -1.77 -13.58 -9.68
CA MET A 204 -1.52 -14.92 -10.24
C MET A 204 -0.38 -14.91 -11.26
N ILE A 205 -0.34 -13.94 -12.17
CA ILE A 205 0.70 -13.86 -13.20
C ILE A 205 2.08 -13.68 -12.56
N ILE A 206 2.24 -12.67 -11.70
CA ILE A 206 3.53 -12.36 -11.06
C ILE A 206 4.01 -13.53 -10.19
N GLN A 207 3.14 -14.08 -9.35
CA GLN A 207 3.50 -15.18 -8.45
C GLN A 207 3.80 -16.48 -9.21
N SER A 208 3.11 -16.73 -10.33
CA SER A 208 3.40 -17.89 -11.18
C SER A 208 4.73 -17.72 -11.91
N TRP A 209 4.97 -16.58 -12.56
CA TRP A 209 6.21 -16.32 -13.30
C TRP A 209 7.44 -16.31 -12.39
N LYS A 210 7.31 -15.79 -11.17
CA LYS A 210 8.35 -15.85 -10.15
C LYS A 210 8.87 -17.27 -9.90
N GLN A 211 8.01 -18.30 -10.03
CA GLN A 211 8.39 -19.69 -9.80
C GLN A 211 9.12 -20.34 -11.00
N PHE A 212 8.99 -19.77 -12.20
CA PHE A 212 9.53 -20.34 -13.44
C PHE A 212 10.70 -19.56 -14.02
N ASP A 213 10.88 -18.29 -13.65
CA ASP A 213 12.00 -17.49 -14.12
C ASP A 213 13.25 -17.81 -13.28
N GLY A 214 14.30 -18.29 -13.94
CA GLY A 214 15.59 -18.61 -13.31
C GLY A 214 16.42 -17.36 -12.96
N THR A 215 15.81 -16.18 -13.06
CA THR A 215 16.38 -14.89 -12.66
C THR A 215 16.15 -14.62 -11.17
N ASP A 216 16.96 -13.75 -10.57
CA ASP A 216 16.75 -13.31 -9.20
C ASP A 216 15.51 -12.41 -9.11
N THR A 217 14.39 -13.01 -8.68
CA THR A 217 13.07 -12.36 -8.55
C THR A 217 12.78 -11.92 -7.10
N THR A 218 13.82 -11.82 -6.27
CA THR A 218 13.68 -11.40 -4.86
C THR A 218 13.02 -10.03 -4.74
N GLU A 219 13.32 -9.10 -5.65
CA GLU A 219 12.78 -7.73 -5.64
C GLU A 219 11.38 -7.59 -6.26
N TRP A 220 10.80 -8.66 -6.82
CA TRP A 220 9.53 -8.57 -7.54
C TRP A 220 8.31 -8.38 -6.63
N LEU A 221 8.41 -8.79 -5.37
CA LEU A 221 7.34 -8.62 -4.40
C LEU A 221 7.76 -7.56 -3.39
N ASN A 222 6.78 -6.76 -2.98
CA ASN A 222 6.94 -5.92 -1.82
C ASN A 222 7.03 -6.83 -0.56
N PRO A 223 7.83 -6.50 0.47
CA PRO A 223 7.93 -7.30 1.70
C PRO A 223 6.60 -7.52 2.44
N ASN A 224 5.66 -6.58 2.30
CA ASN A 224 4.30 -6.67 2.83
C ASN A 224 3.40 -7.62 2.00
N GLU A 225 3.84 -8.06 0.83
CA GLU A 225 3.11 -9.00 -0.02
C GLU A 225 3.40 -10.46 0.34
N ILE A 226 2.35 -11.28 0.39
CA ILE A 226 2.47 -12.70 0.74
C ILE A 226 2.85 -13.49 -0.52
N ASN A 227 3.95 -14.25 -0.45
CA ASN A 227 4.31 -15.21 -1.48
C ASN A 227 3.34 -16.41 -1.46
N ILE A 228 2.69 -16.69 -2.59
CA ILE A 228 1.64 -17.70 -2.69
C ILE A 228 1.86 -18.62 -3.91
N ASN A 229 1.38 -19.86 -3.81
CA ASN A 229 1.40 -20.79 -4.93
C ASN A 229 0.19 -20.61 -5.87
N PHE A 230 0.22 -21.28 -7.02
CA PHE A 230 -0.83 -21.21 -8.03
C PHE A 230 -2.24 -21.51 -7.48
N LYS A 231 -2.37 -22.54 -6.62
CA LYS A 231 -3.68 -22.91 -6.03
C LYS A 231 -4.21 -21.80 -5.11
N GLN A 232 -3.34 -21.16 -4.35
CA GLN A 232 -3.70 -20.02 -3.52
C GLN A 232 -4.08 -18.81 -4.37
N ALA A 233 -3.32 -18.51 -5.43
CA ALA A 233 -3.66 -17.42 -6.36
C ALA A 233 -5.02 -17.66 -7.05
N LEU A 234 -5.31 -18.89 -7.45
CA LEU A 234 -6.60 -19.28 -8.02
C LEU A 234 -7.76 -19.03 -7.04
N ASN A 235 -7.56 -19.25 -5.75
CA ASN A 235 -8.58 -18.95 -4.75
C ASN A 235 -8.89 -17.44 -4.68
N TYR A 236 -7.87 -16.57 -4.80
CA TYR A 236 -8.09 -15.12 -4.88
C TYR A 236 -8.90 -14.73 -6.11
N ILE A 237 -8.59 -15.31 -7.27
CA ILE A 237 -9.34 -15.09 -8.52
C ILE A 237 -10.79 -15.54 -8.37
N ASN A 238 -11.04 -16.74 -7.85
CA ASN A 238 -12.39 -17.23 -7.67
C ASN A 238 -13.19 -16.35 -6.69
N TYR A 239 -12.56 -15.95 -5.58
CA TYR A 239 -13.19 -15.07 -4.60
C TYR A 239 -13.58 -13.70 -5.20
N SER A 240 -12.64 -13.06 -5.91
CA SER A 240 -12.89 -11.75 -6.53
C SER A 240 -13.89 -11.86 -7.69
N PHE A 241 -13.81 -12.91 -8.49
CA PHE A 241 -14.73 -13.18 -9.61
C PHE A 241 -16.17 -13.36 -9.14
N GLN A 242 -16.40 -14.15 -8.10
CA GLN A 242 -17.74 -14.36 -7.53
C GLN A 242 -18.33 -13.07 -6.94
N LYS A 243 -17.47 -12.13 -6.50
CA LYS A 243 -17.88 -10.82 -5.99
C LYS A 243 -18.14 -9.78 -7.08
N LEU A 244 -17.68 -9.98 -8.32
CA LEU A 244 -17.87 -9.01 -9.42
C LEU A 244 -19.35 -8.73 -9.71
N ASP A 245 -20.16 -9.78 -9.77
CA ASP A 245 -21.56 -9.72 -10.16
C ASP A 245 -22.30 -10.89 -9.50
N GLN A 246 -23.54 -10.65 -9.04
CA GLN A 246 -24.35 -11.69 -8.39
C GLN A 246 -24.54 -12.93 -9.26
N LYS A 247 -24.55 -12.78 -10.59
CA LYS A 247 -24.66 -13.91 -11.54
C LYS A 247 -23.50 -14.90 -11.41
N PHE A 248 -22.36 -14.48 -10.85
CA PHE A 248 -21.18 -15.30 -10.68
C PHE A 248 -21.05 -15.94 -9.30
N LYS A 249 -21.97 -15.69 -8.36
CA LYS A 249 -21.84 -16.07 -6.93
C LYS A 249 -21.56 -17.57 -6.66
N ASN A 250 -21.86 -18.45 -7.61
CA ASN A 250 -21.61 -19.89 -7.53
C ASN A 250 -20.83 -20.43 -8.75
N VAL A 251 -20.20 -19.54 -9.52
CA VAL A 251 -19.37 -19.92 -10.66
C VAL A 251 -17.94 -20.06 -10.15
N GLU A 252 -17.36 -21.23 -10.36
CA GLU A 252 -15.96 -21.50 -10.08
C GLU A 252 -15.19 -21.62 -11.41
N LEU A 253 -14.10 -20.86 -11.51
CA LEU A 253 -13.11 -20.96 -12.57
C LEU A 253 -12.15 -22.10 -12.20
N THR A 254 -12.25 -23.22 -12.91
CA THR A 254 -11.39 -24.40 -12.74
C THR A 254 -10.98 -24.96 -14.09
N GLY A 255 -9.81 -25.62 -14.13
CA GLY A 255 -9.31 -26.36 -15.29
C GLY A 255 -9.43 -25.56 -16.59
N ASP A 256 -10.16 -26.11 -17.56
CA ASP A 256 -10.33 -25.52 -18.89
C ASP A 256 -10.99 -24.14 -18.85
N LYS A 257 -11.88 -23.86 -17.90
CA LYS A 257 -12.57 -22.56 -17.84
C LYS A 257 -11.63 -21.39 -17.57
N ILE A 258 -10.57 -21.61 -16.78
CA ILE A 258 -9.60 -20.54 -16.54
C ILE A 258 -8.72 -20.33 -17.77
N LEU A 259 -8.35 -21.43 -18.45
CA LEU A 259 -7.59 -21.39 -19.69
C LEU A 259 -8.39 -20.67 -20.77
N ASP A 260 -9.66 -21.03 -20.97
CA ASP A 260 -10.58 -20.37 -21.91
C ASP A 260 -10.74 -18.88 -21.60
N THR A 261 -10.73 -18.50 -20.32
CA THR A 261 -10.85 -17.09 -19.91
C THR A 261 -9.56 -16.31 -20.22
N ILE A 262 -8.40 -16.83 -19.81
CA ILE A 262 -7.09 -16.18 -20.01
C ILE A 262 -6.71 -16.16 -21.50
N LEU A 263 -7.04 -17.22 -22.23
CA LEU A 263 -6.77 -17.38 -23.65
C LEU A 263 -7.89 -16.80 -24.53
N SER A 264 -8.90 -16.17 -23.94
CA SER A 264 -9.91 -15.47 -24.73
C SER A 264 -9.26 -14.33 -25.51
N ASP A 265 -9.70 -14.12 -26.75
CA ASP A 265 -9.19 -13.04 -27.61
C ASP A 265 -9.20 -11.69 -26.91
N LYS A 266 -10.19 -11.44 -26.05
CA LYS A 266 -10.30 -10.20 -25.28
C LYS A 266 -9.13 -10.01 -24.31
N VAL A 267 -8.71 -11.05 -23.60
CA VAL A 267 -7.58 -10.99 -22.65
C VAL A 267 -6.25 -10.97 -23.40
N ILE A 268 -6.12 -11.78 -24.45
CA ILE A 268 -4.91 -11.81 -25.28
C ILE A 268 -4.65 -10.45 -25.94
N ASN A 269 -5.67 -9.85 -26.56
CA ASN A 269 -5.52 -8.54 -27.20
C ASN A 269 -5.18 -7.45 -26.17
N PHE A 270 -5.81 -7.48 -24.98
CA PHE A 270 -5.46 -6.56 -23.91
C PHE A 270 -3.97 -6.67 -23.50
N ILE A 271 -3.46 -7.89 -23.35
CA ILE A 271 -2.04 -8.13 -23.02
C ILE A 271 -1.14 -7.64 -24.16
N ALA A 272 -1.49 -7.95 -25.42
CA ALA A 272 -0.71 -7.54 -26.59
C ALA A 272 -0.66 -6.01 -26.73
N ASP A 273 -1.80 -5.33 -26.62
CA ASP A 273 -1.90 -3.87 -26.67
C ASP A 273 -1.05 -3.24 -25.56
N THR A 274 -1.11 -3.77 -24.33
CA THR A 274 -0.30 -3.30 -23.21
C THR A 274 1.21 -3.46 -23.47
N ILE A 275 1.64 -4.57 -24.08
CA ILE A 275 3.06 -4.79 -24.41
C ILE A 275 3.52 -3.81 -25.50
N ILE A 276 2.69 -3.56 -26.51
CA ILE A 276 3.00 -2.64 -27.61
C ILE A 276 3.07 -1.18 -27.11
N GLU A 277 2.18 -0.77 -26.21
CA GLU A 277 2.17 0.58 -25.66
C GLU A 277 3.37 0.90 -24.75
N ASN A 278 4.00 -0.13 -24.16
CA ASN A 278 5.11 0.01 -23.21
C ASN A 278 6.51 -0.27 -23.80
N ASN A 279 6.62 -0.53 -25.11
CA ASN A 279 7.90 -0.68 -25.85
C ASN A 279 8.06 0.42 -26.90
#